data_AF-A0A829MB97-F1
#
_entry.id   AF-A0A829MB97-F1
#
_cell.length_a   1.000
_cell.length_b   1.000
_cell.length_c   1.000
_cell.angle_alpha   90.00
_cell.angle_beta   90.00
_cell.angle_gamma   90.00
#
_symmetry.space_group_name_H-M   'P 1'
#
loop_
_entity.id
_entity.type
_entity.pdbx_description
1 polymer ?
#
loop_
_entity_poly.entity_id
_entity_poly.type
_entity_poly.pdbx_seq_one_letter_code
_entity_poly.pdbx_strand_id
1 'polypeptide(L)'
;MSAEPLQWDHNPDIRVPKNGCRAEVDGGAYILFKYGASSWQVLFGVGYQTPKEVYLGDGESDALAAAEAHHLARTRRLARERYMAENDPPSNGESL
;
A
#
# COMPACT_ATOMS: atom_id res chain seq x y z
N MET A 1 -13.31 2.34 -10.87
CA MET A 1 -12.44 1.31 -10.27
C MET A 1 -12.45 1.47 -8.77
N SER A 2 -13.11 0.57 -8.04
CA SER A 2 -12.92 0.42 -6.59
C SER A 2 -11.68 -0.46 -6.38
N ALA A 3 -10.83 -0.14 -5.41
CA ALA A 3 -9.84 -1.12 -4.98
C ALA A 3 -10.57 -2.21 -4.18
N GLU A 4 -10.12 -3.45 -4.31
CA GLU A 4 -10.60 -4.51 -3.42
C GLU A 4 -10.10 -4.21 -2.00
N PRO A 5 -10.92 -4.50 -0.96
CA PRO A 5 -10.47 -4.33 0.42
C PRO A 5 -9.22 -5.15 0.71
N LEU A 6 -8.31 -4.61 1.53
CA LEU A 6 -7.11 -5.32 1.93
C LEU A 6 -7.44 -6.66 2.60
N GLN A 7 -6.85 -7.74 2.08
CA GLN A 7 -6.96 -9.08 2.64
C GLN A 7 -5.77 -9.33 3.56
N TRP A 8 -6.03 -9.41 4.86
CA TRP A 8 -4.99 -9.57 5.88
C TRP A 8 -4.72 -11.05 6.17
N ASP A 9 -3.50 -11.46 5.92
CA ASP A 9 -2.94 -12.72 6.39
C ASP A 9 -2.35 -12.54 7.79
N HIS A 10 -2.95 -13.23 8.76
CA HIS A 10 -2.52 -13.22 10.17
C HIS A 10 -1.44 -14.27 10.47
N ASN A 11 -1.11 -15.13 9.50
CA ASN A 11 -0.04 -16.12 9.62
C ASN A 11 0.82 -16.16 8.35
N PRO A 12 1.46 -15.04 7.99
CA PRO A 12 2.24 -14.97 6.76
C PRO A 12 3.52 -15.82 6.86
N ASP A 13 3.82 -16.55 5.79
CA ASP A 13 5.07 -17.31 5.63
C ASP A 13 6.33 -16.42 5.57
N ILE A 14 6.15 -15.11 5.52
CA ILE A 14 7.20 -14.09 5.47
C ILE A 14 7.40 -13.49 6.87
N ARG A 15 8.65 -13.13 7.18
CA ARG A 15 9.01 -12.53 8.47
C ARG A 15 8.31 -11.18 8.69
N VAL A 16 7.22 -11.21 9.45
CA VAL A 16 6.59 -10.04 10.07
C VAL A 16 6.95 -9.97 11.55
N PRO A 17 6.86 -8.79 12.19
CA PRO A 17 6.93 -8.70 13.64
C PRO A 17 5.92 -9.62 14.33
N LYS A 18 6.22 -10.08 15.55
CA LYS A 18 5.34 -10.99 16.30
C LYS A 18 3.95 -10.39 16.46
N ASN A 19 2.92 -11.18 16.15
CA ASN A 19 1.50 -10.77 16.11
C ASN A 19 1.16 -9.71 15.05
N GLY A 20 2.04 -9.51 14.07
CA GLY A 20 1.73 -8.70 12.89
C GLY A 20 0.98 -9.51 11.83
N CYS A 21 0.24 -8.81 10.99
CA CYS A 21 -0.39 -9.36 9.79
C CYS A 21 0.07 -8.62 8.54
N ARG A 22 -0.13 -9.25 7.39
CA ARG A 22 0.34 -8.76 6.09
C ARG A 22 -0.77 -8.79 5.07
N ALA A 23 -0.88 -7.74 4.26
CA ALA A 23 -1.78 -7.72 3.11
C ALA A 23 -0.97 -7.50 1.84
N GLU A 24 -0.97 -8.49 0.95
CA GLU A 24 -0.32 -8.41 -0.37
C GLU A 24 -1.20 -7.63 -1.35
N VAL A 25 -0.59 -6.77 -2.16
CA VAL A 25 -1.25 -5.99 -3.20
C VAL A 25 -0.39 -5.90 -4.46
N ASP A 26 -0.97 -5.46 -5.57
CA ASP A 26 -0.18 -5.26 -6.81
C ASP A 26 0.98 -4.27 -6.57
N GLY A 27 2.21 -4.79 -6.71
CA GLY A 27 3.45 -4.03 -6.56
C GLY A 27 3.79 -3.63 -5.13
N GLY A 28 3.37 -4.38 -4.10
CA GLY A 28 3.83 -4.16 -2.73
C GLY A 28 3.03 -4.91 -1.67
N ALA A 29 3.31 -4.63 -0.41
CA ALA A 29 2.57 -5.20 0.71
C ALA A 29 2.44 -4.22 1.87
N TYR A 30 1.34 -4.34 2.59
CA TYR A 30 1.14 -3.70 3.88
C TYR A 30 1.52 -4.66 5.00
N ILE A 31 2.13 -4.13 6.06
CA ILE A 31 2.41 -4.86 7.28
C ILE A 31 1.83 -4.05 8.43
N LEU A 32 0.89 -4.65 9.16
CA LEU A 32 0.35 -4.12 10.41
C LEU A 32 0.98 -4.87 11.57
N PHE A 33 1.43 -4.16 12.59
CA PHE A 33 1.92 -4.79 13.80
C PHE A 33 1.86 -3.84 14.99
N LYS A 34 1.88 -4.42 16.19
CA LYS A 34 2.01 -3.66 17.43
C LYS A 34 3.43 -3.12 17.58
N TYR A 35 3.56 -1.81 17.69
CA TYR A 35 4.81 -1.10 17.89
C TYR A 35 4.94 -0.65 19.35
N GLY A 36 5.94 -1.18 20.06
CA GLY A 36 6.12 -0.92 21.48
C GLY A 36 4.95 -1.45 22.33
N ALA A 37 4.66 -0.78 23.43
CA ALA A 37 3.68 -1.25 24.42
C ALA A 37 2.23 -0.94 24.04
N SER A 38 1.98 0.19 23.37
CA SER A 38 0.63 0.76 23.18
C SER A 38 0.28 1.13 21.75
N SER A 39 1.25 1.22 20.84
CA SER A 39 1.00 1.75 19.51
C SER A 39 0.86 0.66 18.46
N TRP A 40 0.20 1.00 17.37
CA TRP A 40 0.01 0.23 16.16
C TRP A 40 0.68 0.97 15.01
N GLN A 41 1.40 0.23 14.18
CA GLN A 41 2.10 0.78 13.04
C GLN A 41 1.70 0.03 11.77
N VAL A 42 1.51 0.79 10.69
CA VAL A 42 1.38 0.25 9.33
C VAL A 42 2.53 0.73 8.48
N LEU A 43 3.20 -0.22 7.84
CA LEU A 43 4.21 0.05 6.83
C LEU A 43 3.72 -0.44 5.47
N PHE A 44 4.09 0.28 4.41
CA PHE A 44 3.92 -0.16 3.03
C PHE A 44 5.29 -0.36 2.37
N GLY A 45 5.57 -1.57 1.91
CA GLY A 45 6.82 -1.94 1.24
C GLY A 45 6.64 -2.24 -0.24
N VAL A 46 7.67 -1.94 -1.04
CA VAL A 46 7.76 -2.27 -2.46
C VAL A 46 9.10 -2.96 -2.72
N GLY A 47 9.07 -4.27 -2.99
CA GLY A 47 10.29 -5.05 -3.23
C GLY A 47 11.32 -4.88 -2.10
N TYR A 48 12.55 -4.49 -2.46
CA TYR A 48 13.66 -4.27 -1.52
C TYR A 48 13.80 -2.83 -1.02
N GLN A 49 12.84 -1.95 -1.33
CA GLN A 49 12.89 -0.56 -0.88
C GLN A 49 12.60 -0.46 0.62
N THR A 50 13.17 0.55 1.27
CA THR A 50 12.82 0.90 2.66
C THR A 50 11.31 1.12 2.75
N PRO A 51 10.59 0.39 3.62
CA PRO A 51 9.15 0.55 3.78
C PRO A 51 8.80 1.97 4.21
N LYS A 52 7.69 2.48 3.68
CA LYS A 52 7.12 3.78 4.08
C LYS A 52 6.16 3.59 5.24
N GLU A 53 6.24 4.47 6.22
CA GLU A 53 5.22 4.55 7.27
C GLU A 53 3.92 5.11 6.69
N VAL A 54 2.84 4.37 6.89
CA VAL A 54 1.47 4.76 6.52
C VAL A 54 0.73 5.28 7.75
N TYR A 55 0.98 4.68 8.91
CA TYR A 55 0.33 5.05 10.17
C TYR A 55 1.21 4.66 11.37
N LEU A 56 1.18 5.49 12.41
CA LEU A 56 1.64 5.19 13.76
C LEU A 56 0.71 5.88 14.75
N GLY A 57 0.10 5.12 15.67
CA GLY A 57 -0.86 5.66 16.64
C GLY A 57 -1.43 4.59 17.56
N ASP A 58 -2.46 4.92 18.33
CA ASP A 58 -2.89 4.09 19.47
C ASP A 58 -3.97 3.04 19.12
N GLY A 59 -4.54 3.07 17.92
CA GLY A 59 -5.67 2.23 17.51
C GLY A 59 -5.35 1.24 16.39
N GLU A 60 -5.64 -0.04 16.61
CA GLU A 60 -5.57 -1.06 15.55
C GLU A 60 -6.57 -0.77 14.43
N SER A 61 -7.80 -0.38 14.79
CA SER A 61 -8.83 0.00 13.83
C SER A 61 -8.42 1.19 12.96
N ASP A 62 -7.75 2.17 13.57
CA ASP A 62 -7.29 3.37 12.86
C ASP A 62 -6.13 3.04 11.93
N ALA A 63 -5.24 2.15 12.38
CA ALA A 63 -4.17 1.60 11.57
C ALA A 63 -4.71 0.87 10.33
N LEU A 64 -5.70 -0.01 10.51
CA LEU A 64 -6.39 -0.72 9.41
C LEU A 64 -7.09 0.26 8.45
N ALA A 65 -7.80 1.26 8.99
CA ALA A 65 -8.48 2.27 8.19
C ALA A 65 -7.47 3.12 7.38
N ALA A 66 -6.33 3.47 7.97
CA ALA A 66 -5.28 4.22 7.30
C ALA A 66 -4.62 3.39 6.17
N ALA A 67 -4.41 2.09 6.40
CA ALA A 67 -3.92 1.18 5.38
C ALA A 67 -4.87 1.11 4.17
N GLU A 68 -6.17 0.97 4.45
CA GLU A 68 -7.23 0.91 3.43
C GLU A 68 -7.32 2.23 2.64
N ALA A 69 -7.33 3.37 3.34
CA ALA A 69 -7.34 4.68 2.70
C ALA A 69 -6.10 4.90 1.81
N HIS A 70 -4.91 4.50 2.28
CA HIS A 70 -3.69 4.55 1.49
C HIS A 70 -3.78 3.62 0.27
N HIS A 71 -4.34 2.42 0.42
CA HIS A 71 -4.54 1.47 -0.68
C HIS A 71 -5.45 2.05 -1.76
N LEU A 72 -6.61 2.59 -1.38
CA LEU A 72 -7.54 3.23 -2.31
C LEU A 72 -6.90 4.40 -3.06
N ALA A 73 -6.16 5.26 -2.36
CA ALA A 73 -5.45 6.39 -2.97
C ALA A 73 -4.38 5.91 -3.97
N ARG A 74 -3.60 4.89 -3.61
CA ARG A 74 -2.56 4.31 -4.48
C ARG A 74 -3.17 3.67 -5.72
N THR A 75 -4.22 2.87 -5.57
CA THR A 75 -4.89 2.19 -6.70
C THR A 75 -5.46 3.21 -7.69
N ARG A 76 -6.07 4.30 -7.20
CA ARG A 76 -6.55 5.39 -8.06
C ARG A 76 -5.42 6.09 -8.80
N ARG A 77 -4.30 6.36 -8.12
CA ARG A 77 -3.12 6.97 -8.74
C ARG A 77 -2.54 6.09 -9.85
N LEU A 78 -2.35 4.80 -9.59
CA LEU A 78 -1.83 3.86 -10.58
C LEU A 78 -2.76 3.72 -11.79
N ALA A 79 -4.07 3.67 -11.57
CA ALA A 79 -5.04 3.63 -12.65
C ALA A 79 -4.95 4.90 -13.54
N ARG A 80 -4.75 6.07 -12.93
CA ARG A 80 -4.55 7.33 -13.66
C ARG A 80 -3.25 7.33 -14.44
N GLU A 81 -2.15 6.87 -13.84
CA GLU A 81 -0.84 6.77 -14.49
C GLU A 81 -0.89 5.83 -15.70
N ARG A 82 -1.54 4.66 -15.57
CA ARG A 82 -1.77 3.73 -16.69
C ARG A 82 -2.60 4.37 -17.79
N TYR A 83 -3.71 5.02 -17.44
CA TYR A 83 -4.54 5.74 -18.42
C TYR A 83 -3.75 6.80 -19.18
N MET A 84 -2.95 7.61 -18.48
CA MET A 84 -2.10 8.63 -19.11
C MET A 84 -1.06 7.99 -20.04
N ALA A 85 -0.40 6.91 -19.63
CA ALA A 85 0.59 6.23 -20.46
C ALA A 85 -0.02 5.57 -21.71
N GLU A 86 -1.24 5.03 -21.60
CA GLU A 86 -1.95 4.37 -22.71
C GLU A 86 -2.59 5.37 -23.68
N ASN A 87 -2.92 6.57 -23.20
CA ASN A 87 -3.64 7.60 -23.97
C ASN A 87 -2.79 8.85 -24.22
N ASP A 88 -1.48 8.81 -23.94
CA ASP A 88 -0.57 9.89 -24.30
C ASP A 88 -0.54 9.94 -25.84
N PRO A 89 -0.95 11.06 -26.47
CA PRO A 89 -0.93 11.15 -27.91
C PRO A 89 0.51 10.94 -28.39
N PRO A 90 0.74 10.24 -29.52
CA PRO A 90 2.06 10.22 -30.11
C PRO A 90 2.47 11.68 -30.27
N SER A 91 3.65 12.04 -29.74
CA SER A 91 4.26 13.33 -30.05
C SER A 91 4.37 13.33 -31.56
N ASN A 92 3.44 14.01 -32.23
CA ASN A 92 3.50 14.24 -33.66
C ASN A 92 4.83 14.95 -33.82
N GLY A 93 5.82 14.22 -34.34
CA GLY A 93 7.10 14.77 -34.68
C GLY A 93 6.83 15.97 -35.58
N GLU A 94 6.87 17.17 -35.01
CA GLU A 94 7.07 18.40 -35.74
C GLU A 94 8.53 18.38 -36.21
N SER A 95 8.80 17.48 -37.14
CA SER A 95 9.77 17.73 -38.19
C SER A 95 9.06 18.62 -39.21
N LEU A 96 9.35 19.93 -39.15
CA LEU A 96 9.72 20.79 -40.26
C LEU A 96 9.93 22.23 -39.77
#